data_AF-A0A5C3QIR3-F1
#
_entry.id   AF-A0A5C3QIR3-F1
#
_cell.length_a   1.000
_cell.length_b   1.000
_cell.length_c   1.000
_cell.angle_alpha   90.00
_cell.angle_beta   90.00
_cell.angle_gamma   90.00
#
_symmetry.space_group_name_H-M   'P 1'
#
loop_
_entity.id
_entity.type
_entity.pdbx_description
1 polymer ?
#
loop_
_entity_poly.entity_id
_entity_poly.type
_entity_poly.pdbx_seq_one_letter_code
_entity_poly.pdbx_strand_id
1 'polypeptide(L)'
;MSHHNSNGGLPSSSELPALSLSILNVEPLDEFIREVADFIHHMISQRPKDLEGSVEVEAKVGLLVDKHTGMRLQLPVLTETILAPNSIECRFESNMSAQQHKHYNKLLNRLLEESSSKIGYGHLYLKDTFYDSGGRGGEKVRVTKDEKTNSVLACTRKIRLGDLNIYSPKRPADWRISVNFEVPVPHPTGTSTHTRRKDRISYTHEEFAIDLTQVSTSNSPSQSTLSHELEIEISRPEYLVDAAYARDGSGSEEGAAYDELIRAFVNNARIMVRNADGGEGAWG
;
A
#
# COMPACT_ATOMS: atom_id res chain seq x y z
N MET A 1 66.99 19.24 37.65
CA MET A 1 65.78 19.99 37.25
C MET A 1 65.35 19.47 35.90
N SER A 2 64.31 18.65 35.89
CA SER A 2 63.74 18.05 34.68
C SER A 2 62.28 17.71 34.94
N HIS A 3 61.45 18.08 33.97
CA HIS A 3 60.00 18.12 33.88
C HIS A 3 59.24 16.88 34.37
N HIS A 4 57.98 17.07 34.83
CA HIS A 4 56.82 16.60 34.06
C HIS A 4 55.51 17.25 34.54
N ASN A 5 54.82 17.84 33.55
CA ASN A 5 53.45 18.33 33.60
C ASN A 5 52.57 17.18 33.11
N SER A 6 51.60 16.72 33.90
CA SER A 6 50.57 15.78 33.45
C SER A 6 49.21 16.35 33.77
N ASN A 7 48.68 17.04 32.76
CA ASN A 7 47.33 17.58 32.68
C ASN A 7 46.36 16.40 32.57
N GLY A 8 45.65 16.08 33.65
CA GLY A 8 44.61 15.06 33.69
C GLY A 8 43.35 15.56 32.98
N GLY A 9 43.29 15.41 31.66
CA GLY A 9 42.06 15.53 30.89
C GLY A 9 41.13 14.37 31.24
N LEU A 10 39.97 14.69 31.82
CA LEU A 10 38.85 13.75 31.95
C LEU A 10 38.34 13.39 30.55
N PRO A 11 38.24 12.11 30.18
CA PRO A 11 37.53 11.72 28.97
C PRO A 11 36.03 11.98 29.15
N SER A 12 35.49 12.75 28.20
CA SER A 12 34.09 13.06 28.02
C SER A 12 33.27 11.84 27.56
N SER A 13 32.00 11.80 27.99
CA SER A 13 30.87 10.98 27.50
C SER A 13 31.01 9.46 27.56
N SER A 14 30.51 8.87 28.65
CA SER A 14 30.16 7.46 28.76
C SER A 14 28.89 7.15 27.96
N GLU A 15 29.02 6.86 26.67
CA GLU A 15 27.93 6.20 25.94
C GLU A 15 27.81 4.77 26.47
N LEU A 16 26.60 4.40 26.94
CA LEU A 16 26.32 3.02 27.33
C LEU A 16 26.47 2.12 26.10
N PRO A 17 27.07 0.93 26.24
CA PRO A 17 27.25 0.02 25.12
C PRO A 17 25.90 -0.45 24.56
N ALA A 18 25.81 -0.58 23.24
CA ALA A 18 24.64 -1.13 22.58
C ALA A 18 24.37 -2.57 23.05
N LEU A 19 23.10 -2.90 23.28
CA LEU A 19 22.69 -4.25 23.65
C LEU A 19 22.77 -5.18 22.41
N SER A 20 23.14 -6.44 22.64
CA SER A 20 22.98 -7.50 21.63
C SER A 20 21.50 -7.70 21.30
N LEU A 21 21.18 -8.03 20.04
CA LEU A 21 19.81 -8.23 19.57
C LEU A 21 19.06 -9.35 20.32
N SER A 22 19.78 -10.40 20.72
CA SER A 22 19.28 -11.50 21.54
C SER A 22 20.46 -12.27 22.17
N ILE A 23 20.19 -13.31 22.96
CA ILE A 23 21.23 -14.23 23.48
C ILE A 23 22.03 -14.93 22.35
N LEU A 24 21.45 -15.01 21.14
CA LEU A 24 22.09 -15.55 19.95
C LEU A 24 22.68 -14.47 19.04
N ASN A 25 22.55 -13.19 19.42
CA ASN A 25 22.87 -12.02 18.60
C ASN A 25 22.15 -12.01 17.22
N VAL A 26 20.93 -12.54 17.20
CA VAL A 26 20.04 -12.60 16.01
C VAL A 26 18.71 -11.94 16.37
N GLU A 27 18.18 -11.11 15.48
CA GLU A 27 16.83 -10.56 15.59
C GLU A 27 15.79 -11.63 15.23
N PRO A 28 14.76 -11.88 16.07
CA PRO A 28 13.70 -12.83 15.74
C PRO A 28 12.91 -12.33 14.52
N LEU A 29 12.34 -13.27 13.76
CA LEU A 29 11.49 -12.93 12.63
C LEU A 29 10.23 -12.20 13.11
N ASP A 30 9.84 -11.15 12.39
CA ASP A 30 8.54 -10.51 12.56
C ASP A 30 7.46 -11.38 11.89
N GLU A 31 6.75 -12.18 12.69
CA GLU A 31 5.66 -13.05 12.24
C GLU A 31 4.59 -12.31 11.44
N PHE A 32 4.34 -11.03 11.74
CA PHE A 32 3.37 -10.24 10.97
C PHE A 32 3.86 -10.03 9.54
N ILE A 33 5.12 -9.62 9.38
CA ILE A 33 5.70 -9.39 8.06
C ILE A 33 5.81 -10.71 7.31
N ARG A 34 6.17 -11.79 8.00
CA ARG A 34 6.25 -13.11 7.42
C ARG A 34 4.90 -13.58 6.88
N GLU A 35 3.83 -13.42 7.65
CA GLU A 35 2.47 -13.79 7.23
C GLU A 35 2.02 -12.96 6.01
N VAL A 36 2.31 -11.66 5.99
CA VAL A 36 2.03 -10.82 4.80
C VAL A 36 2.83 -11.29 3.58
N ALA A 37 4.11 -11.62 3.78
CA ALA A 37 4.99 -12.07 2.72
C ALA A 37 4.53 -13.44 2.15
N ASP A 38 4.11 -14.36 3.02
CA ASP A 38 3.55 -15.66 2.65
C ASP A 38 2.21 -15.53 1.92
N PHE A 39 1.32 -14.64 2.39
CA PHE A 39 0.08 -14.33 1.70
C PHE A 39 0.31 -13.80 0.27
N ILE A 40 1.13 -12.75 0.11
CA ILE A 40 1.40 -12.14 -1.20
C ILE A 40 2.05 -13.16 -2.14
N HIS A 41 3.03 -13.93 -1.63
CA HIS A 41 3.71 -14.97 -2.39
C HIS A 41 2.72 -16.03 -2.89
N HIS A 42 1.85 -16.51 -1.99
CA HIS A 42 0.81 -17.45 -2.34
C HIS A 42 -0.12 -16.87 -3.41
N MET A 43 -0.60 -15.63 -3.28
CA MET A 43 -1.46 -15.01 -4.29
C MET A 43 -0.76 -14.88 -5.66
N ILE A 44 0.51 -14.48 -5.69
CA ILE A 44 1.33 -14.41 -6.93
C ILE A 44 1.40 -15.78 -7.60
N SER A 45 1.54 -16.86 -6.82
CA SER A 45 1.59 -18.23 -7.35
C SER A 45 0.27 -18.71 -7.98
N GLN A 46 -0.86 -18.13 -7.56
CA GLN A 46 -2.20 -18.47 -8.04
C GLN A 46 -2.63 -17.69 -9.30
N ARG A 47 -1.80 -16.76 -9.80
CA ARG A 47 -2.17 -15.96 -10.97
C ARG A 47 -2.38 -16.83 -12.22
N PRO A 48 -3.31 -16.46 -13.13
CA PRO A 48 -3.50 -17.17 -14.39
C PRO A 48 -2.20 -17.17 -15.21
N LYS A 49 -1.69 -18.36 -15.57
CA LYS A 49 -0.42 -18.52 -16.32
C LYS A 49 -0.62 -18.45 -17.84
N ASP A 50 -1.85 -18.60 -18.28
CA ASP A 50 -2.29 -18.58 -19.68
C ASP A 50 -2.62 -17.16 -20.18
N LEU A 51 -2.64 -16.17 -19.29
CA LEU A 51 -2.92 -14.78 -19.60
C LEU A 51 -1.65 -13.93 -19.44
N GLU A 52 -1.42 -13.04 -20.40
CA GLU A 52 -0.39 -12.00 -20.29
C GLU A 52 -0.92 -10.82 -19.47
N GLY A 53 -0.19 -10.44 -18.44
CA GLY A 53 -0.60 -9.37 -17.52
C GLY A 53 0.42 -9.15 -16.41
N SER A 54 0.16 -8.15 -15.57
CA SER A 54 1.02 -7.78 -14.45
C SER A 54 0.32 -8.06 -13.12
N VAL A 55 1.11 -8.47 -12.12
CA VAL A 55 0.63 -8.51 -10.73
C VAL A 55 0.64 -7.09 -10.19
N GLU A 56 -0.42 -6.67 -9.52
CA GLU A 56 -0.51 -5.41 -8.79
C GLU A 56 -0.71 -5.75 -7.30
N VAL A 57 0.20 -5.27 -6.45
CA VAL A 57 0.10 -5.39 -4.98
C VAL A 57 -0.02 -4.00 -4.40
N GLU A 58 -1.14 -3.75 -3.71
CA GLU A 58 -1.48 -2.45 -3.15
C GLU A 58 -1.96 -2.59 -1.70
N ALA A 59 -1.53 -1.69 -0.83
CA ALA A 59 -2.09 -1.48 0.50
C ALA A 59 -2.98 -0.24 0.46
N LYS A 60 -4.25 -0.40 0.80
CA LYS A 60 -5.23 0.68 0.87
C LYS A 60 -5.46 1.05 2.33
N VAL A 61 -5.48 2.35 2.63
CA VAL A 61 -5.84 2.87 3.96
C VAL A 61 -7.34 3.15 4.00
N GLY A 62 -8.01 2.72 5.06
CA GLY A 62 -9.47 2.82 5.16
C GLY A 62 -10.01 2.33 6.51
N LEU A 63 -11.25 1.84 6.53
CA LEU A 63 -11.87 1.29 7.74
C LEU A 63 -12.42 -0.10 7.50
N LEU A 64 -12.21 -1.00 8.46
CA LEU A 64 -12.94 -2.27 8.52
C LEU A 64 -14.26 -2.01 9.24
N VAL A 65 -15.37 -2.25 8.55
CA VAL A 65 -16.72 -1.97 9.03
C VAL A 65 -17.46 -3.29 9.18
N ASP A 66 -17.98 -3.54 10.38
CA ASP A 66 -18.84 -4.68 10.65
C ASP A 66 -20.15 -4.53 9.85
N LYS A 67 -20.53 -5.56 9.10
CA LYS A 67 -21.73 -5.50 8.24
C LYS A 67 -23.03 -5.46 9.04
N HIS A 68 -23.04 -5.97 10.27
CA HIS A 68 -24.23 -6.00 11.11
C HIS A 68 -24.52 -4.64 11.73
N THR A 69 -23.48 -4.02 12.29
CA THR A 69 -23.61 -2.75 13.02
C THR A 69 -23.43 -1.52 12.12
N GLY A 70 -22.74 -1.68 10.98
CA GLY A 70 -22.35 -0.56 10.13
C GLY A 70 -21.28 0.35 10.75
N MET A 71 -20.71 -0.06 11.90
CA MET A 71 -19.70 0.67 12.64
C MET A 71 -18.31 0.08 12.39
N ARG A 72 -17.25 0.86 12.65
CA ARG A 72 -15.88 0.34 12.62
C ARG A 72 -15.77 -0.87 13.55
N LEU A 73 -15.18 -1.94 13.02
CA LEU A 73 -14.99 -3.20 13.70
C LEU A 73 -14.33 -3.02 15.07
N GLN A 74 -14.84 -3.74 16.07
CA GLN A 74 -14.29 -3.77 17.43
C GLN A 74 -13.97 -5.22 17.78
N LEU A 75 -12.68 -5.53 17.94
CA LEU A 75 -12.19 -6.85 18.30
C LEU A 75 -11.47 -6.79 19.65
N PRO A 76 -11.51 -7.87 20.46
CA PRO A 76 -10.82 -7.94 21.74
C PRO A 76 -9.30 -8.18 21.56
N VAL A 77 -8.64 -7.33 20.78
CA VAL A 77 -7.19 -7.37 20.50
C VAL A 77 -6.57 -6.00 20.76
N LEU A 78 -5.31 -5.98 21.21
CA LEU A 78 -4.64 -4.75 21.66
C LEU A 78 -3.64 -4.19 20.64
N THR A 79 -3.36 -4.93 19.58
CA THR A 79 -2.32 -4.63 18.60
C THR A 79 -2.84 -4.80 17.18
N GLU A 80 -2.11 -4.23 16.24
CA GLU A 80 -2.32 -4.50 14.82
C GLU A 80 -2.40 -6.02 14.59
N THR A 81 -3.44 -6.47 13.90
CA THR A 81 -3.78 -7.88 13.75
C THR A 81 -4.24 -8.17 12.33
N ILE A 82 -3.61 -9.17 11.70
CA ILE A 82 -4.07 -9.73 10.43
C ILE A 82 -5.35 -10.53 10.70
N LEU A 83 -6.42 -10.21 9.98
CA LEU A 83 -7.66 -10.97 10.09
C LEU A 83 -7.59 -12.17 9.16
N ALA A 84 -7.85 -13.35 9.70
CA ALA A 84 -7.99 -14.55 8.88
C ALA A 84 -9.06 -14.32 7.78
N PRO A 85 -8.76 -14.62 6.51
CA PRO A 85 -9.71 -14.40 5.42
C PRO A 85 -11.07 -15.06 5.69
N ASN A 86 -12.15 -14.31 5.48
CA ASN A 86 -13.53 -14.77 5.68
C ASN A 86 -13.91 -15.17 7.12
N SER A 87 -13.08 -14.93 8.13
CA SER A 87 -13.40 -15.28 9.52
C SER A 87 -14.38 -14.31 10.20
N ILE A 88 -14.40 -13.06 9.73
CA ILE A 88 -15.24 -11.99 10.29
C ILE A 88 -16.04 -11.37 9.15
N GLU A 89 -17.35 -11.23 9.34
CA GLU A 89 -18.23 -10.57 8.38
C GLU A 89 -18.09 -9.05 8.45
N CYS A 90 -17.03 -8.55 7.81
CA CYS A 90 -16.78 -7.12 7.64
C CYS A 90 -16.73 -6.74 6.15
N ARG A 91 -16.86 -5.44 5.88
CA ARG A 91 -16.49 -4.83 4.60
C ARG A 91 -15.35 -3.85 4.86
N PHE A 92 -14.51 -3.64 3.86
CA PHE A 92 -13.50 -2.59 3.92
C PHE A 92 -14.01 -1.38 3.13
N GLU A 93 -13.96 -0.22 3.77
CA GLU A 93 -14.28 1.06 3.15
C GLU A 93 -12.98 1.80 2.87
N SER A 94 -12.55 1.76 1.60
CA SER A 94 -11.40 2.51 1.09
C SER A 94 -11.79 3.98 0.94
N ASN A 95 -11.89 4.69 2.05
CA ASN A 95 -12.24 6.10 2.07
C ASN A 95 -11.67 6.78 3.32
N MET A 96 -11.43 8.08 3.24
CA MET A 96 -11.08 8.93 4.37
C MET A 96 -11.78 10.28 4.28
N SER A 97 -11.74 11.05 5.36
CA SER A 97 -12.25 12.42 5.33
C SER A 97 -11.38 13.32 4.45
N ALA A 98 -11.98 14.39 3.91
CA ALA A 98 -11.24 15.42 3.17
C ALA A 98 -10.12 16.06 4.01
N GLN A 99 -10.29 16.12 5.34
CA GLN A 99 -9.27 16.62 6.27
C GLN A 99 -8.06 15.69 6.33
N GLN A 100 -8.28 14.38 6.44
CA GLN A 100 -7.21 13.37 6.40
C GLN A 100 -6.48 13.41 5.07
N HIS A 101 -7.21 13.48 3.94
CA HIS A 101 -6.61 13.60 2.61
C HIS A 101 -5.72 14.86 2.50
N LYS A 102 -6.21 16.01 2.98
CA LYS A 102 -5.42 17.25 3.02
C LYS A 102 -4.20 17.13 3.93
N HIS A 103 -4.32 16.42 5.06
CA HIS A 103 -3.20 16.16 5.96
C HIS A 103 -2.11 15.34 5.26
N TYR A 104 -2.45 14.21 4.64
CA TYR A 104 -1.50 13.39 3.90
C TYR A 104 -0.82 14.15 2.76
N ASN A 105 -1.58 14.94 2.00
CA ASN A 105 -0.99 15.75 0.93
C ASN A 105 0.07 16.71 1.48
N LYS A 106 -0.21 17.40 2.60
CA LYS A 106 0.78 18.27 3.26
C LYS A 106 2.00 17.49 3.76
N LEU A 107 1.76 16.33 4.36
CA LEU A 107 2.80 15.45 4.89
C LEU A 107 3.75 14.98 3.77
N LEU A 108 3.22 14.46 2.67
CA LEU A 108 4.01 13.93 1.56
C LEU A 108 4.72 15.05 0.78
N ASN A 109 4.11 16.23 0.62
CA ASN A 109 4.79 17.39 0.05
C ASN A 109 5.96 17.88 0.91
N ARG A 110 5.82 17.85 2.25
CA ARG A 110 6.93 18.18 3.14
C ARG A 110 8.09 17.20 2.97
N LEU A 111 7.79 15.90 2.89
CA LEU A 111 8.83 14.89 2.64
C LEU A 111 9.53 15.12 1.29
N LEU A 112 8.80 15.53 0.25
CA LEU A 112 9.38 15.89 -1.04
C LEU A 112 10.35 17.08 -0.93
N GLU A 113 10.10 18.03 -0.04
CA GLU A 113 10.96 19.21 0.19
C GLU A 113 12.16 18.90 1.10
N GLU A 114 11.99 18.05 2.10
CA GLU A 114 13.00 17.78 3.15
C GLU A 114 13.92 16.60 2.83
N SER A 115 13.49 15.67 1.97
CA SER A 115 14.23 14.44 1.70
C SER A 115 15.48 14.68 0.88
N SER A 116 16.61 14.13 1.33
CA SER A 116 17.83 13.99 0.53
C SER A 116 17.71 12.89 -0.53
N SER A 117 16.73 11.98 -0.37
CA SER A 117 16.41 10.91 -1.31
C SER A 117 15.55 11.43 -2.46
N LYS A 118 15.72 10.87 -3.66
CA LYS A 118 14.93 11.26 -4.84
C LYS A 118 13.49 10.73 -4.71
N ILE A 119 12.59 11.56 -4.21
CA ILE A 119 11.15 11.33 -4.28
C ILE A 119 10.64 11.88 -5.62
N GLY A 120 10.01 11.04 -6.44
CA GLY A 120 9.32 11.48 -7.66
C GLY A 120 7.91 11.98 -7.33
N TYR A 121 7.40 12.91 -8.15
CA TYR A 121 6.09 13.53 -7.96
C TYR A 121 5.34 13.60 -9.30
N GLY A 122 4.05 13.27 -9.27
CA GLY A 122 3.15 13.40 -10.42
C GLY A 122 1.74 13.79 -10.01
N HIS A 123 1.10 14.66 -10.80
CA HIS A 123 -0.31 15.04 -10.61
C HIS A 123 -1.11 14.68 -11.86
N LEU A 124 -1.97 13.67 -11.73
CA LEU A 124 -2.69 13.04 -12.82
C LEU A 124 -4.18 13.32 -12.72
N TYR A 125 -4.79 13.72 -13.84
CA TYR A 125 -6.23 13.86 -13.98
C TYR A 125 -6.70 12.77 -14.93
N LEU A 126 -7.35 11.75 -14.39
CA LEU A 126 -7.70 10.55 -15.11
C LEU A 126 -9.22 10.37 -15.20
N LYS A 127 -9.67 9.77 -16.29
CA LYS A 127 -11.04 9.35 -16.46
C LYS A 127 -11.08 7.85 -16.72
N ASP A 128 -11.69 7.13 -15.79
CA ASP A 128 -11.95 5.70 -15.93
C ASP A 128 -13.37 5.49 -16.48
N THR A 129 -13.50 4.67 -17.51
CA THR A 129 -14.77 4.25 -18.11
C THR A 129 -14.86 2.73 -18.08
N PHE A 130 -15.99 2.20 -17.61
CA PHE A 130 -16.17 0.76 -17.40
C PHE A 130 -17.13 0.18 -18.42
N TYR A 131 -16.74 -0.96 -18.99
CA TYR A 131 -17.52 -1.70 -19.96
C TYR A 131 -17.80 -3.10 -19.42
N ASP A 132 -19.00 -3.61 -19.69
CA ASP A 132 -19.30 -5.02 -19.41
C ASP A 132 -18.54 -5.89 -20.41
N SER A 133 -17.86 -6.93 -19.92
CA SER A 133 -17.13 -7.87 -20.79
C SER A 133 -18.04 -8.97 -21.34
N GLY A 134 -19.30 -9.08 -20.87
CA GLY A 134 -20.22 -10.14 -21.28
C GLY A 134 -19.80 -11.56 -20.84
N GLY A 135 -18.71 -11.68 -20.06
CA GLY A 135 -18.24 -12.93 -19.48
C GLY A 135 -19.05 -13.39 -18.27
N ARG A 136 -18.91 -14.67 -17.89
CA ARG A 136 -19.51 -15.20 -16.66
C ARG A 136 -18.89 -14.49 -15.45
N GLY A 137 -19.69 -13.83 -14.62
CA GLY A 137 -19.24 -13.22 -13.36
C GLY A 137 -19.24 -11.69 -13.31
N GLY A 138 -19.69 -10.98 -14.36
CA GLY A 138 -19.78 -9.52 -14.33
C GLY A 138 -18.42 -8.81 -14.34
N GLU A 139 -17.41 -9.46 -14.92
CA GLU A 139 -16.09 -8.87 -15.12
C GLU A 139 -16.19 -7.60 -15.97
N LYS A 140 -15.55 -6.52 -15.52
CA LYS A 140 -15.58 -5.22 -16.21
C LYS A 140 -14.22 -4.91 -16.81
N VAL A 141 -14.24 -4.39 -18.03
CA VAL A 141 -13.06 -3.78 -18.65
C VAL A 141 -13.01 -2.32 -18.24
N ARG A 142 -11.87 -1.87 -17.72
CA ARG A 142 -11.59 -0.47 -17.39
C ARG A 142 -10.78 0.15 -18.51
N VAL A 143 -11.27 1.25 -19.08
CA VAL A 143 -10.51 2.13 -19.95
C VAL A 143 -10.15 3.39 -19.17
N THR A 144 -8.86 3.63 -18.98
CA THR A 144 -8.32 4.83 -18.33
C THR A 144 -7.80 5.79 -19.38
N LYS A 145 -8.26 7.04 -19.33
CA LYS A 145 -7.82 8.13 -20.21
C LYS A 145 -7.21 9.26 -19.40
N ASP A 146 -6.23 9.96 -19.98
CA ASP A 146 -5.85 11.28 -19.50
C ASP A 146 -6.99 12.26 -19.80
N GLU A 147 -7.44 12.99 -18.78
CA GLU A 147 -8.63 13.81 -18.88
C GLU A 147 -8.43 15.05 -19.77
N LYS A 148 -7.21 15.59 -19.81
CA LYS A 148 -6.91 16.82 -20.57
C LYS A 148 -6.79 16.52 -22.06
N THR A 149 -6.07 15.47 -22.40
CA THR A 149 -5.75 15.09 -23.79
C THR A 149 -6.75 14.10 -24.39
N ASN A 150 -7.57 13.45 -23.56
CA ASN A 150 -8.43 12.32 -23.94
C ASN A 150 -7.68 11.11 -24.52
N SER A 151 -6.35 11.07 -24.38
CA SER A 151 -5.53 9.92 -24.80
C SER A 151 -5.82 8.69 -23.92
N VAL A 152 -5.88 7.52 -24.53
CA VAL A 152 -6.06 6.25 -23.80
C VAL A 152 -4.72 5.84 -23.20
N LEU A 153 -4.67 5.72 -21.88
CA LEU A 153 -3.48 5.31 -21.14
C LEU A 153 -3.45 3.80 -20.91
N ALA A 154 -4.59 3.21 -20.58
CA ALA A 154 -4.70 1.77 -20.33
C ALA A 154 -6.11 1.25 -20.66
N CYS A 155 -6.15 0.02 -21.15
CA CYS A 155 -7.37 -0.79 -21.27
C CYS A 155 -7.10 -2.12 -20.55
N THR A 156 -7.71 -2.30 -19.38
CA THR A 156 -7.32 -3.37 -18.46
C THR A 156 -8.55 -4.12 -17.94
N ARG A 157 -8.43 -5.44 -17.83
CA ARG A 157 -9.33 -6.29 -17.06
C ARG A 157 -8.62 -6.72 -15.78
N LYS A 158 -9.16 -6.34 -14.63
CA LYS A 158 -8.57 -6.59 -13.31
C LYS A 158 -9.16 -7.85 -12.70
N ILE A 159 -8.32 -8.84 -12.41
CA ILE A 159 -8.67 -10.09 -11.75
C ILE A 159 -8.19 -10.01 -10.30
N ARG A 160 -9.11 -10.11 -9.33
CA ARG A 160 -8.75 -10.13 -7.91
C ARG A 160 -8.18 -11.50 -7.57
N LEU A 161 -6.95 -11.55 -7.08
CA LEU A 161 -6.32 -12.80 -6.61
C LEU A 161 -6.65 -13.02 -5.13
N GLY A 162 -6.58 -11.97 -4.31
CA GLY A 162 -6.98 -12.05 -2.91
C GLY A 162 -6.84 -10.73 -2.15
N ASP A 163 -7.46 -10.69 -0.98
CA ASP A 163 -7.40 -9.58 -0.03
C ASP A 163 -7.00 -10.08 1.36
N LEU A 164 -6.17 -9.28 2.05
CA LEU A 164 -5.81 -9.47 3.44
C LEU A 164 -6.18 -8.21 4.23
N ASN A 165 -7.08 -8.36 5.19
CA ASN A 165 -7.52 -7.25 6.04
C ASN A 165 -6.65 -7.17 7.29
N ILE A 166 -6.20 -5.97 7.64
CA ILE A 166 -5.41 -5.70 8.83
C ILE A 166 -6.16 -4.70 9.71
N TYR A 167 -6.50 -5.15 10.91
CA TYR A 167 -7.18 -4.36 11.92
C TYR A 167 -6.17 -3.66 12.83
N SER A 168 -6.36 -2.36 13.05
CA SER A 168 -5.42 -1.52 13.81
C SER A 168 -6.13 -0.82 14.99
N PRO A 169 -6.31 -1.50 16.14
CA PRO A 169 -7.15 -1.01 17.25
C PRO A 169 -6.66 0.30 17.89
N LYS A 170 -5.36 0.57 17.80
CA LYS A 170 -4.71 1.76 18.37
C LYS A 170 -4.58 2.93 17.38
N ARG A 171 -5.06 2.75 16.15
CA ARG A 171 -4.92 3.74 15.07
C ARG A 171 -6.31 4.16 14.58
N PRO A 172 -6.46 5.36 14.01
CA PRO A 172 -7.77 5.84 13.54
C PRO A 172 -8.16 5.22 12.18
N ALA A 173 -7.24 4.53 11.50
CA ALA A 173 -7.47 3.81 10.27
C ALA A 173 -7.05 2.35 10.41
N ASP A 174 -7.72 1.49 9.63
CA ASP A 174 -7.33 0.12 9.31
C ASP A 174 -6.72 0.10 7.90
N TRP A 175 -6.28 -1.06 7.44
CA TRP A 175 -5.75 -1.17 6.08
C TRP A 175 -6.00 -2.55 5.48
N ARG A 176 -5.96 -2.60 4.15
CA ARG A 176 -6.15 -3.82 3.37
C ARG A 176 -5.05 -3.95 2.35
N ILE A 177 -4.42 -5.12 2.29
CA ILE A 177 -3.58 -5.51 1.17
C ILE A 177 -4.48 -6.18 0.13
N SER A 178 -4.43 -5.70 -1.11
CA SER A 178 -5.08 -6.32 -2.27
C SER A 178 -4.01 -6.80 -3.24
N VAL A 179 -4.14 -8.04 -3.70
CA VAL A 179 -3.33 -8.59 -4.78
C VAL A 179 -4.24 -8.82 -5.98
N ASN A 180 -3.89 -8.21 -7.11
CA ASN A 180 -4.64 -8.29 -8.35
C ASN A 180 -3.73 -8.72 -9.50
N PHE A 181 -4.35 -9.21 -10.56
CA PHE A 181 -3.71 -9.43 -11.86
C PHE A 181 -4.39 -8.54 -12.89
N GLU A 182 -3.63 -7.61 -13.46
CA GLU A 182 -4.08 -6.64 -14.44
C GLU A 182 -3.74 -7.16 -15.85
N VAL A 183 -4.77 -7.57 -16.59
CA VAL A 183 -4.66 -8.11 -17.95
C VAL A 183 -4.92 -6.99 -18.96
N PRO A 184 -3.94 -6.58 -19.78
CA PRO A 184 -4.18 -5.69 -20.90
C PRO A 184 -5.17 -6.32 -21.87
N VAL A 185 -6.16 -5.54 -22.30
CA VAL A 185 -7.17 -6.01 -23.27
C VAL A 185 -7.35 -4.98 -24.37
N PRO A 186 -7.79 -5.40 -25.58
CA PRO A 186 -8.20 -4.47 -26.61
C PRO A 186 -9.29 -3.53 -26.12
N HIS A 187 -9.40 -2.36 -26.77
CA HIS A 187 -10.46 -1.41 -26.43
C HIS A 187 -11.83 -2.07 -26.60
N PRO A 188 -12.69 -2.06 -25.55
CA PRO A 188 -13.95 -2.78 -25.59
C PRO A 188 -14.94 -2.12 -26.54
N THR A 189 -15.78 -2.93 -27.18
CA THR A 189 -16.94 -2.48 -27.95
C THR A 189 -18.18 -2.51 -27.06
N GLY A 190 -19.08 -1.53 -27.20
CA GLY A 190 -20.36 -1.51 -26.49
C GLY A 190 -20.57 -0.26 -25.65
N THR A 191 -21.62 -0.27 -24.83
CA THR A 191 -22.01 0.87 -23.99
C THR A 191 -21.28 0.84 -22.66
N SER A 192 -20.73 1.99 -22.26
CA SER A 192 -20.17 2.17 -20.92
C SER A 192 -21.24 2.02 -19.85
N THR A 193 -20.91 1.34 -18.76
CA THR A 193 -21.80 1.14 -17.60
C THR A 193 -21.74 2.31 -16.63
N HIS A 194 -20.53 2.79 -16.30
CA HIS A 194 -20.32 3.96 -15.44
C HIS A 194 -18.96 4.60 -15.70
N THR A 195 -18.80 5.83 -15.21
CA THR A 195 -17.54 6.59 -15.31
C THR A 195 -17.09 7.09 -13.95
N ARG A 196 -15.77 7.21 -13.80
CA ARG A 196 -15.13 7.79 -12.62
C ARG A 196 -14.11 8.82 -13.08
N ARG A 197 -14.09 9.98 -12.43
CA ARG A 197 -13.02 10.97 -12.57
C ARG A 197 -12.09 10.82 -11.37
N LYS A 198 -10.78 10.80 -11.62
CA LYS A 198 -9.75 10.64 -10.60
C LYS A 198 -8.80 11.83 -10.66
N ASP A 199 -8.68 12.52 -9.55
CA ASP A 199 -7.63 13.50 -9.31
C ASP A 199 -6.60 12.83 -8.40
N ARG A 200 -5.42 12.49 -8.95
CA ARG A 200 -4.41 11.66 -8.29
C ARG A 200 -3.11 12.40 -8.15
N ILE A 201 -2.65 12.54 -6.91
CA ILE A 201 -1.30 12.99 -6.58
C ILE A 201 -0.50 11.73 -6.22
N SER A 202 0.56 11.47 -6.99
CA SER A 202 1.40 10.27 -6.86
C SER A 202 2.80 10.66 -6.44
N TYR A 203 3.29 10.04 -5.37
CA TYR A 203 4.66 10.15 -4.89
C TYR A 203 5.37 8.82 -5.11
N THR A 204 6.57 8.83 -5.67
CA THR A 204 7.35 7.61 -5.90
C THR A 204 8.64 7.65 -5.11
N HIS A 205 8.96 6.55 -4.42
CA HIS A 205 10.19 6.40 -3.66
C HIS A 205 10.64 4.95 -3.74
N GLU A 206 11.82 4.71 -4.30
CA GLU A 206 12.37 3.37 -4.54
C GLU A 206 11.36 2.47 -5.29
N GLU A 207 10.93 1.39 -4.66
CA GLU A 207 10.01 0.38 -5.21
C GLU A 207 8.53 0.71 -5.00
N PHE A 208 8.22 1.89 -4.48
CA PHE A 208 6.88 2.20 -4.00
C PHE A 208 6.29 3.45 -4.66
N ALA A 209 5.00 3.39 -4.93
CA ALA A 209 4.16 4.53 -5.25
C ALA A 209 3.16 4.76 -4.11
N ILE A 210 3.00 6.01 -3.68
CA ILE A 210 2.03 6.44 -2.69
C ILE A 210 1.06 7.39 -3.40
N ASP A 211 -0.16 6.92 -3.61
CA ASP A 211 -1.18 7.60 -4.40
C ASP A 211 -2.27 8.16 -3.49
N LEU A 212 -2.41 9.48 -3.46
CA LEU A 212 -3.57 10.19 -2.92
C LEU A 212 -4.55 10.46 -4.05
N THR A 213 -5.73 9.85 -3.99
CA THR A 213 -6.70 9.94 -5.08
C THR A 213 -8.04 10.46 -4.57
N GLN A 214 -8.56 11.52 -5.19
CA GLN A 214 -9.97 11.88 -5.10
C GLN A 214 -10.73 11.24 -6.26
N VAL A 215 -11.74 10.42 -5.95
CA VAL A 215 -12.54 9.73 -6.96
C VAL A 215 -13.96 10.27 -6.95
N SER A 216 -14.39 10.83 -8.08
CA SER A 216 -15.77 11.22 -8.31
C SER A 216 -16.45 10.21 -9.21
N THR A 217 -17.45 9.51 -8.69
CA THR A 217 -18.24 8.55 -9.47
C THR A 217 -19.56 9.19 -9.86
N SER A 218 -19.93 9.11 -11.15
CA SER A 218 -21.23 9.57 -11.65
C SER A 218 -21.96 8.41 -12.29
N ASN A 219 -22.99 7.90 -11.60
CA ASN A 219 -23.89 6.86 -12.11
C ASN A 219 -25.16 7.47 -12.72
N SER A 220 -25.49 8.72 -12.37
CA SER A 220 -26.61 9.53 -12.88
C SER A 220 -26.42 11.00 -12.50
N PRO A 221 -27.05 11.97 -13.19
CA PRO A 221 -26.88 13.40 -12.90
C PRO A 221 -27.18 13.83 -11.45
N SER A 222 -27.99 13.04 -10.73
CA SER A 222 -28.46 13.32 -9.37
C SER A 222 -27.73 12.55 -8.27
N GLN A 223 -26.83 11.61 -8.60
CA GLN A 223 -26.09 10.80 -7.63
C GLN A 223 -24.61 10.75 -8.03
N SER A 224 -23.86 11.74 -7.56
CA SER A 224 -22.41 11.70 -7.54
C SER A 224 -21.93 11.32 -6.14
N THR A 225 -20.96 10.40 -6.08
CA THR A 225 -20.23 10.09 -4.84
C THR A 225 -18.81 10.61 -4.98
N LEU A 226 -18.25 11.09 -3.86
CA LEU A 226 -16.85 11.51 -3.76
C LEU A 226 -16.18 10.66 -2.68
N SER A 227 -15.08 10.01 -3.02
CA SER A 227 -14.19 9.34 -2.08
C SER A 227 -12.79 9.95 -2.11
N HIS A 228 -12.11 9.86 -0.96
CA HIS A 228 -10.70 10.19 -0.80
C HIS A 228 -9.96 8.90 -0.43
N GLU A 229 -9.00 8.51 -1.25
CA GLU A 229 -8.30 7.23 -1.15
C GLU A 229 -6.80 7.50 -0.97
N LEU A 230 -6.14 6.62 -0.20
CA LEU A 230 -4.68 6.55 -0.08
C LEU A 230 -4.25 5.11 -0.31
N GLU A 231 -3.39 4.92 -1.31
CA GLU A 231 -2.90 3.64 -1.76
C GLU A 231 -1.37 3.65 -1.72
N ILE A 232 -0.77 2.55 -1.26
CA ILE A 232 0.66 2.28 -1.36
C ILE A 232 0.81 1.09 -2.29
N GLU A 233 1.52 1.23 -3.39
CA GLU A 233 1.68 0.20 -4.42
C GLU A 233 3.15 -0.17 -4.58
N ILE A 234 3.43 -1.44 -4.89
CA ILE A 234 4.75 -1.89 -5.33
C ILE A 234 4.88 -1.60 -6.83
N SER A 235 5.74 -0.65 -7.20
CA SER A 235 5.82 -0.05 -8.53
C SER A 235 6.44 -0.96 -9.61
N ARG A 236 7.26 -1.95 -9.23
CA ARG A 236 7.96 -2.85 -10.17
C ARG A 236 7.39 -4.27 -10.10
N PRO A 237 6.30 -4.56 -10.85
CA PRO A 237 5.61 -5.85 -10.76
C PRO A 237 6.46 -7.03 -11.23
N GLU A 238 7.30 -6.84 -12.25
CA GLU A 238 8.22 -7.88 -12.74
C GLU A 238 9.25 -8.25 -11.67
N TYR A 239 9.89 -7.24 -11.05
CA TYR A 239 10.83 -7.45 -9.96
C TYR A 239 10.19 -8.17 -8.77
N LEU A 240 8.97 -7.79 -8.38
CA LEU A 240 8.23 -8.47 -7.32
C LEU A 240 7.99 -9.95 -7.64
N VAL A 241 7.59 -10.27 -8.87
CA VAL A 241 7.32 -11.64 -9.29
C VAL A 241 8.61 -12.47 -9.35
N ASP A 242 9.69 -11.91 -9.88
CA ASP A 242 11.00 -12.57 -9.94
C ASP A 242 11.55 -12.85 -8.54
N ALA A 243 11.49 -11.86 -7.64
CA ALA A 243 11.90 -12.01 -6.25
C ALA A 243 11.03 -13.04 -5.50
N ALA A 244 9.72 -13.05 -5.76
CA ALA A 244 8.81 -14.05 -5.21
C ALA A 244 9.22 -15.47 -5.64
N TYR A 245 9.53 -15.70 -6.92
CA TYR A 245 10.00 -17.01 -7.39
C TYR A 245 11.35 -17.41 -6.81
N ALA A 246 12.27 -16.46 -6.64
CA ALA A 246 13.56 -16.72 -6.03
C ALA A 246 13.44 -17.14 -4.56
N ARG A 247 12.40 -16.68 -3.86
CA ARG A 247 12.09 -17.04 -2.47
C ARG A 247 11.88 -18.55 -2.26
N ASP A 248 11.35 -19.26 -3.26
CA ASP A 248 11.17 -20.72 -3.22
C ASP A 248 12.50 -21.47 -3.44
N GLY A 249 13.52 -20.79 -3.98
CA GLY A 249 14.88 -21.30 -4.11
C GLY A 249 15.62 -21.23 -2.77
N SER A 250 16.18 -22.35 -2.32
CA SER A 250 16.80 -22.49 -1.00
C SER A 250 17.89 -21.43 -0.72
N GLY A 251 17.54 -20.38 0.03
CA GLY A 251 18.48 -19.48 0.71
C GLY A 251 19.32 -18.58 -0.19
N SER A 252 18.88 -18.24 -1.40
CA SER A 252 19.59 -17.25 -2.22
C SER A 252 19.44 -15.84 -1.64
N GLU A 253 20.42 -14.97 -1.90
CA GLU A 253 20.34 -13.52 -1.58
C GLU A 253 19.09 -12.87 -2.21
N GLU A 254 18.62 -13.41 -3.33
CA GLU A 254 17.42 -12.98 -4.04
C GLU A 254 16.12 -13.33 -3.27
N GLY A 255 16.08 -14.47 -2.57
CA GLY A 255 14.95 -14.80 -1.69
C GLY A 255 14.85 -13.86 -0.48
N ALA A 256 15.99 -13.39 0.03
CA ALA A 256 16.02 -12.36 1.09
C ALA A 256 15.50 -11.00 0.57
N ALA A 257 15.77 -10.66 -0.70
CA ALA A 257 15.31 -9.42 -1.31
C ALA A 257 13.78 -9.32 -1.37
N TYR A 258 13.06 -10.44 -1.55
CA TYR A 258 11.59 -10.45 -1.47
C TYR A 258 11.09 -10.10 -0.06
N ASP A 259 11.61 -10.78 0.97
CA ASP A 259 11.18 -10.53 2.35
C ASP A 259 11.53 -9.09 2.79
N GLU A 260 12.65 -8.53 2.32
CA GLU A 260 13.01 -7.12 2.52
C GLU A 260 12.06 -6.15 1.81
N LEU A 261 11.67 -6.45 0.57
CA LEU A 261 10.68 -5.65 -0.17
C LEU A 261 9.34 -5.62 0.56
N ILE A 262 8.86 -6.78 1.03
CA ILE A 262 7.61 -6.86 1.79
C ILE A 262 7.73 -6.15 3.14
N ARG A 263 8.86 -6.25 3.83
CA ARG A 263 9.13 -5.49 5.06
C ARG A 263 9.02 -3.98 4.82
N ALA A 264 9.66 -3.47 3.76
CA ALA A 264 9.60 -2.05 3.41
C ALA A 264 8.16 -1.62 3.03
N PHE A 265 7.44 -2.45 2.28
CA PHE A 265 6.03 -2.24 1.93
C PHE A 265 5.14 -2.11 3.18
N VAL A 266 5.23 -3.06 4.11
CA VAL A 266 4.48 -3.07 5.37
C VAL A 266 4.84 -1.85 6.23
N ASN A 267 6.12 -1.49 6.28
CA ASN A 267 6.57 -0.31 7.03
C ASN A 267 5.99 0.99 6.46
N ASN A 268 5.99 1.15 5.13
CA ASN A 268 5.36 2.30 4.47
C ASN A 268 3.86 2.38 4.78
N ALA A 269 3.14 1.26 4.69
CA ALA A 269 1.72 1.21 5.04
C ALA A 269 1.47 1.55 6.52
N ARG A 270 2.27 0.99 7.44
CA ARG A 270 2.21 1.30 8.89
C ARG A 270 2.44 2.78 9.16
N ILE A 271 3.44 3.41 8.54
CA ILE A 271 3.71 4.85 8.70
C ILE A 271 2.51 5.67 8.22
N MET A 272 1.91 5.32 7.08
CA MET A 272 0.71 6.00 6.59
C MET A 272 -0.47 5.84 7.55
N VAL A 273 -0.75 4.63 8.03
CA VAL A 273 -1.83 4.36 8.99
C VAL A 273 -1.60 5.08 10.33
N ARG A 274 -0.34 5.19 10.79
CA ARG A 274 0.01 5.95 12.01
C ARG A 274 -0.32 7.43 11.90
N ASN A 275 -0.18 8.02 10.73
CA ASN A 275 -0.41 9.45 10.48
C ASN A 275 -1.86 9.76 10.02
N ALA A 276 -2.79 8.84 10.23
CA ALA A 276 -4.18 9.00 9.79
C ALA A 276 -5.02 9.95 10.66
N ASP A 277 -4.58 10.35 11.87
CA ASP A 277 -5.32 11.27 12.76
C ASP A 277 -5.05 12.75 12.47
N GLY A 278 -4.04 13.05 11.65
CA GLY A 278 -3.68 14.42 11.32
C GLY A 278 -3.14 15.25 12.49
N GLY A 279 -2.83 14.60 13.63
CA GLY A 279 -2.28 15.24 14.81
C GLY A 279 -0.82 15.60 14.61
N GLU A 280 -0.46 16.87 14.86
CA GLU A 280 0.93 17.31 14.97
C GLU A 280 1.54 16.68 16.24
N GLY A 281 2.02 15.43 16.15
CA GLY A 281 2.63 14.78 17.31
C GLY A 281 3.11 13.34 17.16
N ALA A 282 2.91 12.67 16.02
CA ALA A 282 3.19 11.24 15.88
C ALA A 282 4.38 10.91 14.96
N TRP A 283 5.45 11.72 15.00
CA TRP A 283 6.72 11.40 14.34
C TRP A 283 7.59 10.54 15.27
N GLY A 284 7.19 9.28 15.45
CA GLY A 284 7.88 8.29 16.29
C GLY A 284 7.40 6.85 16.08
#